data_AF-C7N2T8-F1
#
_entry.id   AF-C7N2T8-F1
#
_cell.length_a   1.000
_cell.length_b   1.000
_cell.length_c   1.000
_cell.angle_alpha   90.00
_cell.angle_beta   90.00
_cell.angle_gamma   90.00
#
_symmetry.space_group_name_H-M   'P 1'
#
loop_
_entity.id
_entity.type
_entity.pdbx_description
1 polymer ?
#
loop_
_entity_poly.entity_id
_entity_poly.type
_entity_poly.pdbx_seq_one_letter_code
_entity_poly.pdbx_strand_id
1 'polypeptide(L)'
;MGIAQNILAARQRSGLTQEQLAASVGVSRQTVAKWESGETSPDLEHAAALAATLDTTVDGLVSFDDAGLGIAPPPRGKHLFGSVKVGERGQIVIPKEAREVFGIRPGDKLVVLGEDGQGIALCKESEFMAGVEAVMAAVRRSAL
;
A
#
# COMPACT_ATOMS: atom_id res chain seq x y z
N MET A 1 -5.42 13.46 2.87
CA MET A 1 -5.82 13.41 4.30
C MET A 1 -4.73 14.01 5.17
N GLY A 2 -4.99 14.36 6.42
CA GLY A 2 -3.94 14.81 7.36
C GLY A 2 -3.24 13.64 8.05
N ILE A 3 -2.04 13.87 8.59
CA ILE A 3 -1.26 12.85 9.32
C ILE A 3 -2.06 12.18 10.44
N ALA A 4 -2.91 12.94 11.14
CA ALA A 4 -3.79 12.42 12.19
C ALA A 4 -4.72 11.32 11.69
N GLN A 5 -5.44 11.57 10.59
CA GLN A 5 -6.31 10.56 9.97
C GLN A 5 -5.51 9.39 9.39
N ASN A 6 -4.33 9.64 8.84
CA ASN A 6 -3.47 8.58 8.30
C ASN A 6 -2.98 7.62 9.38
N ILE A 7 -2.54 8.15 10.53
CA ILE A 7 -2.16 7.33 11.71
C ILE A 7 -3.36 6.51 12.19
N LEU A 8 -4.51 7.15 12.38
CA LEU A 8 -5.73 6.48 12.83
C LEU A 8 -6.13 5.33 11.89
N ALA A 9 -6.20 5.61 10.59
CA ALA A 9 -6.62 4.64 9.58
C ALA A 9 -5.61 3.47 9.48
N ALA A 10 -4.30 3.76 9.50
CA ALA A 10 -3.27 2.73 9.48
C ALA A 10 -3.25 1.88 10.75
N ARG A 11 -3.50 2.48 11.92
CA ARG A 11 -3.67 1.74 13.19
C ARG A 11 -4.87 0.81 13.14
N GLN A 12 -6.02 1.30 12.69
CA GLN A 12 -7.24 0.50 12.57
C GLN A 12 -7.05 -0.67 11.59
N ARG A 13 -6.41 -0.44 10.44
CA ARG A 13 -6.04 -1.51 9.51
C ARG A 13 -5.19 -2.58 10.18
N SER A 14 -4.25 -2.17 11.02
CA SER A 14 -3.33 -3.07 11.73
C SER A 14 -3.98 -3.76 12.95
N GLY A 15 -5.24 -3.47 13.26
CA GLY A 15 -5.97 -4.06 14.38
C GLY A 15 -5.47 -3.65 15.77
N LEU A 16 -4.64 -2.61 15.87
CA LEU A 16 -4.02 -2.20 17.13
C LEU A 16 -4.92 -1.25 17.93
N THR A 17 -4.92 -1.36 19.25
CA THR A 17 -5.45 -0.32 20.14
C THR A 17 -4.48 0.86 20.24
N GLN A 18 -4.95 2.03 20.69
CA GLN A 18 -4.07 3.18 20.95
C GLN A 18 -2.99 2.86 21.99
N GLU A 19 -3.31 2.02 22.98
CA GLU A 19 -2.38 1.61 24.02
C GLU A 19 -1.29 0.68 23.47
N GLN A 20 -1.66 -0.27 22.61
CA GLN A 20 -0.69 -1.15 21.94
C GLN A 20 0.24 -0.38 21.00
N LEU A 21 -0.31 0.58 20.24
CA LEU A 21 0.49 1.46 19.38
C LEU A 21 1.45 2.32 20.22
N ALA A 22 0.95 2.92 21.29
CA ALA A 22 1.76 3.74 22.19
C ALA A 22 2.92 2.95 22.82
N ALA A 23 2.64 1.73 23.29
CA ALA A 23 3.66 0.83 23.82
C ALA A 23 4.73 0.46 22.78
N SER A 24 4.33 0.24 21.52
CA SER A 24 5.24 -0.12 20.42
C SER A 24 6.13 1.05 19.99
N VAL A 25 5.62 2.28 20.10
CA VAL A 25 6.31 3.53 19.70
C VAL A 25 7.08 4.16 20.86
N GLY A 26 6.89 3.66 22.10
CA GLY A 26 7.59 4.17 23.29
C GLY A 26 7.00 5.46 23.86
N VAL A 27 5.70 5.70 23.68
CA VAL A 27 4.99 6.90 24.16
C VAL A 27 3.79 6.56 25.04
N SER A 28 3.17 7.56 25.64
CA SER A 28 1.92 7.36 26.39
C SER A 28 0.72 7.16 25.46
N ARG A 29 -0.30 6.43 25.92
CA ARG A 29 -1.59 6.31 25.20
C ARG A 29 -2.19 7.70 24.88
N GLN A 30 -2.05 8.64 25.81
CA GLN A 30 -2.55 10.02 25.63
C GLN A 30 -1.85 10.74 24.48
N THR A 31 -0.55 10.51 24.29
CA THR A 31 0.23 11.06 23.17
C THR A 31 -0.36 10.59 21.83
N VAL A 32 -0.59 9.28 21.68
CA VAL A 32 -1.22 8.71 20.47
C VAL A 32 -2.63 9.29 20.25
N ALA A 33 -3.43 9.42 21.31
CA ALA A 33 -4.76 10.01 21.19
C ALA A 33 -4.73 11.46 20.68
N LYS A 34 -3.75 12.26 21.12
CA LYS A 34 -3.54 13.64 20.63
C LYS A 34 -3.05 13.70 19.20
N TRP A 35 -2.27 12.72 18.76
CA TRP A 35 -1.87 12.61 17.35
C TRP A 35 -3.06 12.25 16.46
N GLU A 36 -3.88 11.29 16.86
CA GLU A 36 -5.06 10.86 16.09
C GLU A 36 -6.17 11.92 16.04
N SER A 37 -6.27 12.79 17.06
CA SER A 37 -7.20 13.93 17.06
C SER A 37 -6.68 15.16 16.31
N GLY A 38 -5.38 15.18 15.95
CA GLY A 38 -4.73 16.33 15.33
C GLY A 38 -4.39 17.48 16.29
N GLU A 39 -4.51 17.28 17.61
CA GLU A 39 -4.10 18.28 18.62
C GLU A 39 -2.59 18.50 18.61
N THR A 40 -1.82 17.45 18.34
CA THR A 40 -0.36 17.50 18.20
C THR A 40 0.07 16.62 17.04
N SER A 41 1.31 16.78 16.56
CA SER A 41 1.90 15.91 15.53
C SER A 41 3.13 15.19 16.08
N PRO A 42 3.41 13.94 15.66
CA PRO A 42 4.66 13.27 16.00
C PRO A 42 5.84 14.02 15.37
N ASP A 43 6.98 14.00 16.05
CA ASP A 43 8.25 14.41 15.44
C ASP A 43 8.76 13.35 14.46
N LEU A 44 9.92 13.59 13.85
CA LEU A 44 10.49 12.67 12.86
C LEU A 44 10.82 11.28 13.44
N GLU A 45 11.28 11.21 14.68
CA GLU A 45 11.64 9.96 15.33
C GLU A 45 10.40 9.10 15.57
N HIS A 46 9.37 9.69 16.15
CA HIS A 46 8.10 9.01 16.39
C HIS A 46 7.37 8.70 15.09
N ALA A 47 7.45 9.56 14.07
CA ALA A 47 6.88 9.28 12.75
C ALA A 47 7.56 8.06 12.09
N ALA A 48 8.87 7.91 12.24
CA ALA A 48 9.59 6.74 11.76
C ALA A 48 9.18 5.46 12.52
N ALA A 49 9.04 5.54 13.85
CA ALA A 49 8.58 4.43 14.67
C ALA A 49 7.12 4.02 14.35
N LEU A 50 6.24 5.00 14.14
CA LEU A 50 4.86 4.78 13.68
C LEU A 50 4.85 4.08 12.32
N ALA A 51 5.65 4.56 11.36
CA ALA A 51 5.72 3.96 10.03
C ALA A 51 6.21 2.51 10.09
N ALA A 52 7.18 2.19 10.95
CA ALA A 52 7.62 0.81 11.16
C ALA A 52 6.53 -0.06 11.80
N THR A 53 5.86 0.44 12.84
CA THR A 53 4.84 -0.32 13.58
C THR A 53 3.58 -0.58 12.75
N LEU A 54 3.18 0.40 11.94
CA LEU A 54 1.94 0.35 11.14
C LEU A 54 2.14 -0.23 9.73
N ASP A 55 3.31 -0.81 9.50
CA ASP A 55 3.76 -1.33 8.20
C ASP A 55 3.53 -0.34 7.05
N THR A 56 4.00 0.89 7.17
CA THR A 56 3.88 1.90 6.11
C THR A 56 5.16 2.74 5.99
N THR A 57 5.12 3.81 5.22
CA THR A 57 6.25 4.76 5.08
C THR A 57 5.93 6.05 5.81
N VAL A 58 6.97 6.80 6.21
CA VAL A 58 6.78 8.14 6.79
C VAL A 58 6.05 9.05 5.79
N ASP A 59 6.40 8.96 4.50
CA ASP A 59 5.68 9.66 3.44
C ASP A 59 4.21 9.23 3.34
N GLY A 60 3.90 7.94 3.51
CA GLY A 60 2.52 7.45 3.59
C GLY A 60 1.76 8.01 4.81
N LEU A 61 2.43 8.29 5.92
CA LEU A 61 1.78 8.94 7.06
C LEU A 61 1.55 10.44 6.80
N VAL A 62 2.50 11.13 6.17
CA VAL A 62 2.47 12.60 6.03
C VAL A 62 1.71 13.06 4.79
N SER A 63 1.93 12.42 3.65
CA SER A 63 1.58 12.91 2.32
C SER A 63 0.49 12.08 1.62
N PHE A 64 -0.03 11.03 2.27
CA PHE A 64 -0.96 10.13 1.58
C PHE A 64 -2.27 10.81 1.17
N ASP A 65 -2.50 10.76 -0.14
CA ASP A 65 -3.76 11.07 -0.79
C ASP A 65 -4.49 9.77 -1.08
N ASP A 66 -5.64 9.58 -0.44
CA ASP A 66 -6.50 8.43 -0.62
C ASP A 66 -7.31 8.50 -1.92
N ALA A 67 -7.14 9.57 -2.72
CA ALA A 67 -7.90 9.86 -3.94
C ALA A 67 -9.42 9.84 -3.69
N GLY A 68 -9.86 10.17 -2.47
CA GLY A 68 -11.26 10.14 -2.06
C GLY A 68 -11.83 8.74 -1.84
N LEU A 69 -10.99 7.70 -1.76
CA LEU A 69 -11.43 6.32 -1.53
C LEU A 69 -11.62 5.98 -0.05
N GLY A 70 -11.24 6.87 0.87
CA GLY A 70 -11.37 6.66 2.31
C GLY A 70 -10.48 5.55 2.85
N ILE A 71 -9.37 5.24 2.17
CA ILE A 71 -8.49 4.13 2.55
C ILE A 71 -7.31 4.61 3.39
N ALA A 72 -6.74 3.71 4.18
CA ALA A 72 -5.52 3.98 4.93
C ALA A 72 -4.28 3.95 4.01
N PRO A 73 -3.19 4.68 4.36
CA PRO A 73 -1.93 4.63 3.61
C PRO A 73 -1.45 3.20 3.40
N PRO A 74 -1.08 2.77 2.19
CA PRO A 74 -0.85 1.36 1.90
C PRO A 74 0.30 0.76 2.74
N PRO A 75 0.30 -0.58 2.88
CA PRO A 75 1.42 -1.30 3.45
C PRO A 75 2.75 -1.01 2.74
N ARG A 76 3.90 -1.28 3.36
CA ARG A 76 5.20 -1.15 2.67
C ARG A 76 5.24 -2.00 1.41
N GLY A 77 5.73 -1.40 0.31
CA GLY A 77 5.79 -2.03 -1.00
C GLY A 77 4.43 -2.17 -1.72
N LYS A 78 3.34 -1.64 -1.14
CA LYS A 78 2.04 -1.53 -1.79
C LYS A 78 1.80 -0.07 -2.17
N HIS A 79 1.12 0.15 -3.29
CA HIS A 79 0.94 1.49 -3.86
C HIS A 79 -0.51 1.67 -4.34
N LEU A 80 -1.06 2.87 -4.09
CA LEU A 80 -2.27 3.37 -4.71
C LEU A 80 -1.87 4.56 -5.60
N PHE A 81 -2.12 4.48 -6.91
CA PHE A 81 -1.83 5.56 -7.87
C PHE A 81 -3.10 6.37 -8.23
N GLY A 82 -4.09 6.35 -7.34
CA GLY A 82 -5.40 6.93 -7.55
C GLY A 82 -6.32 6.09 -8.45
N SER A 83 -7.40 6.74 -8.91
CA SER A 83 -8.34 6.15 -9.86
C SER A 83 -8.04 6.62 -11.27
N VAL A 84 -8.21 5.74 -12.26
CA VAL A 84 -8.09 6.04 -13.68
C VAL A 84 -9.41 5.73 -14.38
N LYS A 85 -9.75 6.55 -15.39
CA LYS A 85 -10.97 6.36 -16.19
C LYS A 85 -10.66 5.51 -17.41
N VAL A 86 -11.61 4.66 -17.77
CA VAL A 86 -11.59 3.93 -19.05
C VAL A 86 -12.04 4.89 -20.15
N GLY A 87 -11.22 5.01 -21.21
CA GLY A 87 -11.58 5.81 -22.38
C GLY A 87 -12.60 5.10 -23.29
N GLU A 88 -13.12 5.81 -24.28
CA GLU A 88 -14.18 5.33 -25.19
C GLU A 88 -13.86 4.01 -25.91
N ARG A 89 -12.58 3.71 -26.10
CA ARG A 89 -12.10 2.48 -26.76
C ARG A 89 -11.74 1.36 -25.78
N GLY A 90 -12.18 1.45 -24.52
CA GLY A 90 -11.78 0.50 -23.47
C GLY A 90 -10.34 0.67 -22.98
N GLN A 91 -9.68 1.77 -23.35
CA GLN A 91 -8.28 2.01 -23.01
C GLN A 91 -8.12 2.50 -21.58
N ILE A 92 -7.16 1.94 -20.85
CA ILE A 92 -6.74 2.40 -19.53
C ILE A 92 -5.34 2.98 -19.66
N VAL A 93 -5.15 4.21 -19.19
CA VAL A 93 -3.83 4.84 -19.13
C VAL A 93 -3.18 4.48 -17.81
N ILE A 94 -2.03 3.81 -17.86
CA ILE A 94 -1.23 3.55 -16.66
C ILE A 94 -0.58 4.87 -16.21
N PRO A 95 -0.84 5.34 -14.97
CA PRO A 95 -0.25 6.56 -14.43
C PRO A 95 1.27 6.58 -14.59
N LYS A 96 1.85 7.77 -14.75
CA LYS A 96 3.30 7.92 -14.97
C LYS A 96 4.08 7.34 -13.79
N GLU A 97 3.62 7.64 -12.59
CA GLU A 97 4.19 7.22 -11.31
C GLU A 97 4.20 5.68 -11.22
N ALA A 98 3.09 5.03 -11.59
CA ALA A 98 3.01 3.57 -11.63
C ALA A 98 4.00 2.97 -12.64
N ARG A 99 4.15 3.60 -13.81
CA ARG A 99 5.11 3.15 -14.82
C ARG A 99 6.55 3.28 -14.34
N GLU A 100 6.89 4.35 -13.63
CA GLU A 100 8.22 4.56 -13.06
C GLU A 100 8.51 3.54 -11.95
N VAL A 101 7.59 3.36 -11.00
CA VAL A 101 7.74 2.43 -9.87
C VAL A 101 7.88 0.98 -10.34
N PHE A 102 7.09 0.54 -11.32
CA PHE A 102 7.11 -0.84 -11.81
C PHE A 102 7.92 -1.04 -13.10
N GLY A 103 8.67 -0.02 -13.53
CA GLY A 103 9.51 -0.12 -14.73
C GLY A 103 8.76 -0.52 -15.99
N ILE A 104 7.54 -0.02 -16.19
CA ILE A 104 6.69 -0.28 -17.37
C ILE A 104 7.07 0.70 -18.48
N ARG A 105 7.55 0.18 -19.60
CA ARG A 105 8.06 0.94 -20.74
C ARG A 105 7.27 0.66 -22.02
N PRO A 106 7.27 1.59 -23.00
CA PRO A 106 6.72 1.29 -24.32
C PRO A 106 7.36 0.03 -24.91
N GLY A 107 6.54 -0.89 -25.40
CA GLY A 107 6.97 -2.19 -25.92
C GLY A 107 6.94 -3.33 -24.89
N ASP A 108 6.80 -3.04 -23.60
CA ASP A 108 6.58 -4.08 -22.59
C ASP A 108 5.26 -4.80 -22.85
N LYS A 109 5.29 -6.13 -22.66
CA LYS A 109 4.09 -6.97 -22.65
C LYS A 109 3.60 -7.14 -21.22
N LEU A 110 2.30 -6.92 -21.03
CA LEU A 110 1.62 -7.14 -19.76
C LEU A 110 0.66 -8.32 -19.90
N VAL A 111 0.59 -9.14 -18.86
CA VAL A 111 -0.43 -10.17 -18.70
C VAL A 111 -1.63 -9.54 -18.01
N VAL A 112 -2.81 -9.78 -18.58
CA VAL A 112 -4.11 -9.39 -18.00
C VAL A 112 -4.72 -10.63 -17.36
N LEU A 113 -4.92 -10.57 -16.05
CA LEU A 113 -5.58 -11.61 -15.26
C LEU A 113 -6.97 -11.12 -14.84
N GLY A 114 -7.91 -12.02 -14.64
CA GLY A 114 -9.26 -11.69 -14.21
C GLY A 114 -9.89 -12.77 -13.35
N GLU A 115 -10.66 -12.35 -12.36
CA GLU A 115 -11.47 -13.21 -11.50
C GLU A 115 -12.88 -12.62 -11.36
N ASP A 116 -13.89 -13.47 -11.55
CA ASP A 116 -15.29 -13.07 -11.53
C ASP A 116 -15.66 -12.45 -10.18
N GLY A 117 -16.26 -11.26 -10.22
CA GLY A 117 -16.65 -10.52 -9.01
C GLY A 117 -15.51 -9.83 -8.25
N GLN A 118 -14.24 -10.10 -8.57
CA GLN A 118 -13.08 -9.46 -7.93
C GLN A 118 -12.41 -8.40 -8.81
N GLY A 119 -12.36 -8.62 -10.13
CA GLY A 119 -11.85 -7.65 -11.11
C GLY A 119 -10.64 -8.16 -11.90
N ILE A 120 -9.82 -7.23 -12.38
CA ILE A 120 -8.64 -7.52 -13.22
C ILE A 120 -7.34 -7.13 -12.53
N ALA A 121 -6.26 -7.85 -12.84
CA ALA A 121 -4.90 -7.53 -12.43
C ALA A 121 -3.96 -7.45 -13.64
N LEU A 122 -2.94 -6.60 -13.54
CA LEU A 122 -1.92 -6.40 -14.56
C LEU A 122 -0.54 -6.67 -13.95
N CYS A 123 0.29 -7.43 -14.66
CA CYS A 123 1.69 -7.65 -14.30
C CYS A 123 2.54 -7.82 -15.56
N LYS A 124 3.87 -7.67 -15.46
CA LYS A 124 4.76 -7.89 -16.60
C LYS A 124 4.78 -9.36 -16.98
N GLU A 125 4.77 -9.65 -18.28
CA GLU A 125 4.82 -11.03 -18.78
C GLU A 125 6.04 -11.80 -18.23
N SER A 126 7.21 -11.14 -18.17
CA SER A 126 8.42 -11.75 -17.63
C SER A 126 8.31 -12.14 -16.15
N GLU A 127 7.71 -11.28 -15.33
CA GLU A 127 7.52 -11.52 -13.90
C GLU A 127 6.48 -12.61 -13.65
N PHE A 128 5.39 -12.60 -14.42
CA PHE A 128 4.37 -13.63 -14.36
C PHE A 128 4.95 -15.01 -14.68
N MET A 129 5.69 -15.11 -15.79
CA MET A 129 6.30 -16.38 -16.22
C MET A 129 7.31 -16.91 -15.20
N ALA A 130 8.13 -16.04 -14.61
CA ALA A 130 9.05 -16.42 -13.53
C ALA A 130 8.31 -16.98 -12.31
N GLY A 131 7.18 -16.37 -11.94
CA GLY A 131 6.30 -16.86 -10.87
C GLY A 131 5.72 -18.24 -11.18
N VAL A 132 5.19 -18.45 -12.40
CA VAL A 132 4.67 -19.74 -12.85
C VAL A 132 5.76 -20.82 -12.80
N GLU A 133 6.97 -20.52 -13.28
CA GLU A 133 8.08 -21.47 -13.24
C GLU A 133 8.46 -21.86 -11.80
N ALA A 134 8.52 -20.89 -10.89
CA ALA A 134 8.81 -21.13 -9.48
C ALA A 134 7.75 -22.04 -8.82
N VAL A 135 6.46 -21.82 -9.11
CA VAL A 135 5.36 -22.67 -8.62
C VAL A 135 5.47 -24.08 -9.18
N MET A 136 5.67 -24.22 -10.50
CA MET A 136 5.81 -25.53 -11.14
C MET A 136 7.00 -26.31 -10.60
N ALA A 137 8.12 -25.63 -10.32
CA ALA A 137 9.29 -26.24 -9.69
C ALA A 137 9.01 -26.70 -8.25
N ALA A 138 8.23 -25.94 -7.48
CA ALA A 138 7.83 -26.33 -6.13
C ALA A 138 6.92 -27.56 -6.14
N VAL A 139 5.93 -27.61 -7.03
CA VAL A 139 5.03 -28.77 -7.19
C VAL A 139 5.82 -30.04 -7.55
N ARG A 140 6.82 -29.94 -8.44
CA ARG A 140 7.68 -31.07 -8.82
C ARG A 140 8.53 -31.60 -7.65
N ARG A 141 8.97 -30.73 -6.73
CA ARG A 141 9.75 -31.13 -5.55
C ARG A 141 8.92 -31.82 -4.47
N SER A 142 7.64 -31.47 -4.34
CA SER A 142 6.73 -32.11 -3.36
C SER A 142 6.16 -33.45 -3.82
N ALA A 143 6.39 -33.83 -5.07
CA ALA A 143 5.94 -35.10 -5.66
C ALA A 143 7.04 -36.19 -5.67
N LEU A 144 8.21 -35.92 -5.06
CA LEU A 144 9.33 -36.83 -4.83
C LEU A 144 9.54 -37.03 -3.33
#